data_AF-A0A0K9XNC1-F1
#
_entry.id   AF-A0A0K9XNC1-F1
#
_cell.length_a   1.000
_cell.length_b   1.000
_cell.length_c   1.000
_cell.angle_alpha   90.00
_cell.angle_beta   90.00
_cell.angle_gamma   90.00
#
_symmetry.space_group_name_H-M   'P 1'
#
loop_
_entity.id
_entity.type
_entity.pdbx_description
1 polymer ?
#
loop_
_entity_poly.entity_id
_entity_poly.type
_entity_poly.pdbx_seq_one_letter_code
_entity_poly.pdbx_strand_id
1 'polypeptide(L)'
;MVVEQELTDRPGERDPRAAELSAAVDRLRRALATHPARLPDRDAAEDELAALDAMAGAGEPELSRLRRSLLLVAGAVGSVSALAPALGAVRAAVERFDVERRDEERHDQGPGAAGAGSGG
;
A
#
# COMPACT_ATOMS: atom_id res chain seq x y z
N MET A 1 -10.05 -15.74 -37.09
CA MET A 1 -8.70 -15.52 -36.52
C MET A 1 -8.93 -14.85 -35.19
N VAL A 2 -8.94 -15.67 -34.13
CA VAL A 2 -9.07 -15.25 -32.74
C VAL A 2 -7.71 -14.72 -32.30
N VAL A 3 -7.68 -13.48 -31.81
CA VAL A 3 -6.57 -12.99 -30.98
C VAL A 3 -7.18 -12.57 -29.65
N GLU A 4 -6.74 -13.29 -28.63
CA GLU A 4 -7.15 -13.21 -27.24
C GLU A 4 -6.76 -11.84 -26.69
N GLN A 5 -7.76 -10.97 -26.51
CA GLN A 5 -7.57 -9.70 -25.81
C GLN A 5 -7.86 -9.89 -24.34
N GLU A 6 -6.99 -10.64 -23.67
CA GLU A 6 -6.84 -10.65 -22.21
C GLU A 6 -5.79 -9.59 -21.84
N LEU A 7 -6.18 -8.32 -21.93
CA LEU A 7 -5.49 -7.24 -21.24
C LEU A 7 -6.40 -6.79 -20.11
N THR A 8 -6.12 -7.24 -18.90
CA THR A 8 -6.75 -6.80 -17.66
C THR A 8 -6.25 -5.40 -17.27
N ASP A 9 -6.34 -4.46 -18.20
CA ASP A 9 -6.03 -3.06 -17.96
C ASP A 9 -7.17 -2.23 -18.53
N ARG A 10 -8.09 -1.80 -17.67
CA ARG A 10 -8.95 -0.67 -17.99
C ARG A 10 -8.21 0.59 -17.54
N PRO A 11 -7.61 1.36 -18.46
CA PRO A 11 -6.87 2.56 -18.09
C PRO A 11 -7.89 3.65 -17.76
N GLY A 12 -7.91 4.10 -16.50
CA GLY A 12 -8.61 5.34 -16.14
C GLY A 12 -9.08 5.46 -14.69
N GLU A 13 -9.24 4.35 -13.97
CA GLU A 13 -9.65 4.39 -12.57
C GLU A 13 -8.42 4.12 -11.71
N ARG A 14 -7.85 5.19 -11.13
CA ARG A 14 -6.73 5.14 -10.18
C ARG A 14 -6.93 3.95 -9.24
N ASP A 15 -5.93 3.08 -9.10
CA ASP A 15 -6.01 1.91 -8.22
C ASP A 15 -6.65 2.33 -6.88
N PRO A 16 -7.78 1.74 -6.46
CA PRO A 16 -8.46 2.12 -5.23
C PRO A 16 -7.54 2.00 -4.01
N ARG A 17 -6.57 1.07 -4.03
CA ARG A 17 -5.54 0.93 -2.98
C ARG A 17 -4.62 2.14 -2.94
N ALA A 18 -4.19 2.62 -4.11
CA ALA A 18 -3.38 3.82 -4.23
C ALA A 18 -4.14 5.06 -3.77
N ALA A 19 -5.41 5.19 -4.17
CA ALA A 19 -6.27 6.30 -3.74
C ALA A 19 -6.46 6.33 -2.22
N GLU A 20 -6.66 5.17 -1.59
CA GLU A 20 -6.81 5.06 -0.14
C GLU A 20 -5.50 5.36 0.61
N LEU A 21 -4.36 4.88 0.12
CA LEU A 21 -3.05 5.18 0.69
C LEU A 21 -2.76 6.69 0.61
N SER A 22 -2.99 7.33 -0.53
CA SER A 22 -2.87 8.79 -0.69
C SER A 22 -3.75 9.55 0.32
N ALA A 23 -5.01 9.15 0.48
CA ALA A 23 -5.92 9.80 1.41
C ALA A 23 -5.46 9.66 2.88
N ALA A 24 -4.91 8.51 3.24
CA ALA A 24 -4.35 8.27 4.57
C ALA A 24 -3.07 9.12 4.80
N VAL A 25 -2.19 9.19 3.81
CA VAL A 25 -0.98 10.03 3.83
C VAL A 25 -1.36 11.50 4.01
N ASP A 26 -2.31 12.03 3.24
CA ASP A 26 -2.77 13.41 3.36
C ASP A 26 -3.37 13.73 4.74
N ARG A 27 -4.04 12.76 5.36
CA ARG A 27 -4.54 12.92 6.73
C ARG A 27 -3.40 13.00 7.73
N LEU A 28 -2.37 12.16 7.60
CA LEU A 28 -1.21 12.19 8.48
C LEU A 28 -0.39 13.47 8.31
N ARG A 29 -0.18 13.93 7.07
CA ARG A 29 0.49 15.21 6.77
C ARG A 29 -0.25 16.39 7.41
N ARG A 30 -1.58 16.43 7.33
CA ARG A 30 -2.40 17.45 8.02
C ARG A 30 -2.26 17.35 9.54
N ALA A 31 -2.29 16.15 10.10
CA ALA A 31 -2.11 15.95 11.53
C ALA A 31 -0.74 16.46 12.01
N LEU A 32 0.33 16.16 11.26
CA LEU A 32 1.67 16.71 11.49
C LEU A 32 1.71 18.24 11.37
N ALA A 33 1.08 18.80 10.33
CA ALA A 33 1.00 20.24 10.10
C ALA A 33 0.37 21.01 11.26
N THR A 34 -0.68 20.42 11.84
CA THR A 34 -1.41 20.99 12.98
C THR A 34 -0.82 20.63 14.33
N HIS A 35 0.21 19.77 14.39
CA HIS A 35 0.77 19.32 15.66
C HIS A 35 1.59 20.45 16.31
N PRO A 36 1.25 20.87 17.55
CA PRO A 36 1.86 22.04 18.17
C PRO A 36 3.30 21.82 18.66
N ALA A 37 3.71 20.56 18.89
CA ALA A 37 5.07 20.25 19.31
C ALA A 37 6.02 20.26 18.10
N ARG A 38 7.22 20.83 18.28
CA ARG A 38 8.30 20.63 17.31
C ARG A 38 8.78 19.19 17.44
N LEU A 39 8.47 18.40 16.42
CA LEU A 39 9.05 17.06 16.27
C LEU A 39 10.47 17.24 15.67
N PRO A 40 11.52 16.66 16.27
CA PRO A 40 12.89 16.83 15.81
C PRO A 40 13.08 16.42 14.34
N ASP A 41 12.41 15.35 13.93
CA ASP A 41 12.55 14.74 12.61
C ASP A 41 11.30 14.98 11.74
N ARG A 42 10.58 16.09 11.97
CA ARG A 42 9.33 16.41 11.26
C ARG A 42 9.50 16.46 9.74
N ASP A 43 10.52 17.18 9.28
CA ASP A 43 10.75 17.38 7.84
C ASP A 43 11.07 16.04 7.16
N ALA A 44 11.89 15.20 7.80
CA ALA A 44 12.17 13.85 7.33
C ALA A 44 10.91 12.97 7.25
N ALA A 45 10.00 13.09 8.24
CA ALA A 45 8.73 12.37 8.20
C ALA A 45 7.83 12.85 7.05
N GLU A 46 7.78 14.16 6.79
CA GLU A 46 7.00 14.74 5.69
C GLU A 46 7.56 14.34 4.31
N ASP A 47 8.89 14.26 4.16
CA ASP A 47 9.57 13.80 2.94
C ASP A 47 9.28 12.32 2.65
N GLU A 48 9.37 11.46 3.66
CA GLU A 48 9.02 10.04 3.53
C GLU A 48 7.54 9.84 3.19
N LEU A 49 6.64 10.69 3.73
CA LEU A 49 5.23 10.67 3.36
C LEU A 49 4.99 11.08 1.90
N ALA A 50 5.76 12.05 1.39
CA ALA A 50 5.72 12.39 -0.03
C ALA A 50 6.22 11.23 -0.91
N ALA A 51 7.26 10.51 -0.47
CA ALA A 51 7.74 9.32 -1.16
C ALA A 51 6.70 8.18 -1.18
N LEU A 52 5.98 7.95 -0.07
CA LEU A 52 4.87 6.99 0.00
C LEU A 52 3.76 7.31 -1.01
N ASP A 53 3.35 8.57 -1.10
CA ASP A 53 2.29 9.00 -2.03
C ASP A 53 2.73 8.84 -3.50
N ALA A 54 3.99 9.19 -3.82
CA ALA A 54 4.55 9.01 -5.15
C ALA A 54 4.63 7.52 -5.54
N MET A 55 5.04 6.65 -4.62
CA MET A 55 5.06 5.20 -4.85
C MET A 55 3.65 4.63 -5.06
N ALA A 56 2.67 5.08 -4.28
CA ALA A 56 1.27 4.69 -4.46
C ALA A 56 0.75 5.07 -5.86
N GLY A 57 1.09 6.28 -6.33
CA GLY A 57 0.69 6.77 -7.65
C GLY A 57 1.36 6.08 -8.84
N ALA A 58 2.45 5.33 -8.64
CA ALA A 58 3.21 4.68 -9.71
C ALA A 58 2.60 3.34 -10.18
N GLY A 59 1.53 2.83 -9.53
CA GLY A 59 0.75 1.67 -9.98
C GLY A 59 1.21 0.32 -9.41
N GLU A 60 2.51 0.12 -9.16
CA GLU A 60 3.05 -1.12 -8.57
C GLU A 60 4.10 -0.82 -7.47
N PRO A 61 3.68 -0.32 -6.30
CA PRO A 61 4.61 -0.06 -5.22
C PRO A 61 5.14 -1.36 -4.59
N GLU A 62 6.46 -1.48 -4.44
CA GLU A 62 7.07 -2.59 -3.70
C GLU A 62 6.69 -2.55 -2.21
N LEU A 63 6.00 -3.58 -1.73
CA LEU A 63 5.53 -3.68 -0.35
C LEU A 63 6.66 -3.55 0.70
N SER A 64 7.83 -4.12 0.41
CA SER A 64 9.04 -3.97 1.25
C SER A 64 9.47 -2.51 1.38
N ARG A 65 9.34 -1.73 0.31
CA ARG A 65 9.68 -0.31 0.26
C ARG A 65 8.65 0.55 0.99
N LEU A 66 7.36 0.26 0.80
CA LEU A 66 6.28 0.90 1.56
C LEU A 66 6.45 0.69 3.07
N ARG A 67 6.71 -0.55 3.50
CA ARG A 67 6.92 -0.91 4.91
C ARG A 67 8.15 -0.22 5.49
N ARG A 68 9.25 -0.16 4.73
CA ARG A 68 10.46 0.55 5.17
C ARG A 68 10.19 2.04 5.40
N SER A 69 9.55 2.71 4.45
CA SER A 69 9.22 4.15 4.59
C SER A 69 8.27 4.40 5.76
N LEU A 70 7.27 3.53 5.97
CA LEU A 70 6.38 3.60 7.14
C LEU A 70 7.14 3.48 8.47
N LEU A 71 8.18 2.63 8.55
CA LEU A 71 9.02 2.51 9.74
C LEU A 71 9.86 3.77 9.98
N LEU A 72 10.36 4.42 8.92
CA LEU A 72 11.07 5.70 9.02
C LEU A 72 10.15 6.80 9.53
N VAL A 73 8.94 6.90 8.99
CA VAL A 73 7.89 7.81 9.49
C VAL A 73 7.58 7.54 10.96
N ALA A 74 7.40 6.27 11.35
CA ALA A 74 7.12 5.91 12.74
C ALA A 74 8.27 6.26 13.69
N GLY A 75 9.52 6.09 13.25
CA GLY A 75 10.72 6.48 14.02
C GLY A 75 10.85 7.99 14.19
N ALA A 76 10.58 8.75 13.12
CA ALA A 76 10.67 10.22 13.11
C ALA A 76 9.54 10.90 13.90
N VAL A 77 8.34 10.30 13.89
CA VAL A 77 7.18 10.80 14.63
C VAL A 77 7.19 10.35 16.10
N GLY A 78 7.82 9.20 16.41
CA GLY A 78 7.87 8.62 17.75
C GLY A 78 6.52 8.10 18.27
N SER A 79 6.45 7.78 19.56
CA SER A 79 5.24 7.28 20.24
C SER A 79 4.19 8.38 20.56
N VAL A 80 3.97 9.32 19.64
CA VAL A 80 2.98 10.40 19.84
C VAL A 80 1.57 9.84 19.65
N SER A 81 0.87 9.63 20.76
CA SER A 81 -0.48 9.06 20.78
C SER A 81 -1.50 9.85 19.94
N ALA A 82 -1.33 11.16 19.81
CA ALA A 82 -2.18 12.01 18.96
C ALA A 82 -2.07 11.69 17.47
N LEU A 83 -0.94 11.13 17.03
CA LEU A 83 -0.68 10.76 15.63
C LEU A 83 -0.95 9.28 15.37
N ALA A 84 -1.11 8.47 16.42
CA ALA A 84 -1.37 7.04 16.32
C ALA A 84 -2.59 6.67 15.46
N PRO A 85 -3.74 7.38 15.52
CA PRO A 85 -4.88 7.05 14.65
C PRO A 85 -4.58 7.27 13.16
N ALA A 86 -3.89 8.37 12.82
CA ALA A 86 -3.54 8.68 11.43
C ALA A 86 -2.46 7.73 10.90
N LEU A 87 -1.45 7.41 11.73
CA LEU A 87 -0.41 6.44 11.40
C LEU A 87 -0.98 5.02 11.24
N GLY A 88 -1.96 4.64 12.06
CA GLY A 88 -2.68 3.37 11.96
C GLY A 88 -3.44 3.24 10.64
N ALA A 89 -4.06 4.32 10.16
CA ALA A 89 -4.73 4.33 8.86
C ALA A 89 -3.75 4.11 7.68
N VAL A 90 -2.56 4.73 7.73
CA VAL A 90 -1.51 4.51 6.72
C VAL A 90 -1.03 3.05 6.74
N ARG A 91 -0.82 2.48 7.94
CA ARG A 91 -0.45 1.07 8.08
C ARG A 91 -1.50 0.13 7.46
N ALA A 92 -2.78 0.33 7.78
CA ALA A 92 -3.86 -0.48 7.24
C ALA A 92 -3.94 -0.37 5.71
N ALA A 93 -3.72 0.83 5.15
CA ALA A 93 -3.67 1.02 3.70
C ALA A 93 -2.49 0.27 3.04
N VAL A 94 -1.30 0.29 3.65
CA VAL A 94 -0.14 -0.48 3.17
C VAL A 94 -0.39 -2.00 3.23
N GLU A 95 -1.09 -2.49 4.26
CA GLU A 95 -1.40 -3.93 4.41
C GLU A 95 -2.34 -4.46 3.31
N ARG A 96 -3.16 -3.61 2.69
CA ARG A 96 -3.98 -3.98 1.51
C ARG A 96 -3.17 -4.23 0.23
N PHE A 97 -1.89 -3.91 0.22
CA PHE A 97 -1.00 -4.35 -0.87
C PHE A 97 -0.47 -5.79 -0.63
N ASP A 98 -0.59 -6.34 0.57
CA ASP A 98 -0.15 -7.72 0.90
C ASP A 98 -1.26 -8.76 0.69
N VAL A 99 -2.50 -8.43 1.05
CA VAL A 99 -3.65 -9.36 0.98
C VAL A 99 -3.95 -9.71 -0.47
N GLU A 100 -4.09 -8.70 -1.32
CA GLU A 100 -4.44 -8.88 -2.73
C GLU A 100 -3.30 -9.51 -3.55
N ARG A 101 -2.03 -9.25 -3.22
CA ARG A 101 -0.88 -9.97 -3.82
C ARG A 101 -1.01 -11.49 -3.67
N ARG A 102 -1.47 -11.95 -2.50
CA ARG A 102 -1.67 -13.37 -2.21
C ARG A 102 -2.91 -13.93 -2.90
N ASP A 103 -3.95 -13.10 -3.09
CA ASP A 103 -5.15 -13.50 -3.83
C ASP A 103 -4.89 -13.58 -5.34
N GLU A 104 -4.07 -12.67 -5.88
CA GLU A 104 -3.56 -12.71 -7.27
C GLU A 104 -2.68 -13.97 -7.49
N GLU A 105 -1.72 -14.24 -6.60
CA GLU A 105 -0.87 -15.45 -6.64
C GLU A 105 -1.69 -16.75 -6.51
N ARG A 106 -2.81 -16.74 -5.77
CA ARG A 106 -3.74 -17.88 -5.69
C ARG A 106 -4.56 -18.07 -6.95
N HIS A 107 -4.88 -17.00 -7.69
CA HIS A 107 -5.67 -17.07 -8.92
C HIS A 107 -4.85 -17.59 -10.12
N ASP A 108 -3.53 -17.37 -10.11
CA ASP A 108 -2.60 -17.90 -11.12
C ASP A 108 -2.26 -19.39 -10.90
N GLN A 109 -2.45 -19.90 -9.68
CA GLN A 109 -2.30 -21.33 -9.36
C GLN A 109 -3.59 -22.12 -9.71
N GLY A 110 -3.89 -22.24 -11.01
CA GLY A 110 -5.02 -23.04 -11.51
C GLY A 110 -4.98 -24.51 -11.06
N PRO A 111 -6.12 -25.24 -11.06
CA PRO A 111 -6.25 -26.59 -10.51
C PRO A 111 -5.45 -27.63 -11.32
N GLY A 112 -4.15 -27.70 -11.06
CA GLY A 112 -3.24 -28.68 -11.63
C GLY A 112 -3.32 -30.03 -10.92
N ALA A 113 -3.96 -30.99 -11.59
CA ALA A 113 -3.81 -32.43 -11.41
C ALA A 113 -4.35 -33.06 -10.10
N ALA A 114 -5.67 -33.30 -10.07
CA ALA A 114 -6.24 -34.46 -9.38
C ALA A 114 -7.15 -35.21 -10.36
N GLY A 115 -6.53 -35.77 -11.40
CA GLY A 115 -7.21 -36.44 -12.51
C GLY A 115 -6.36 -37.55 -13.10
N ALA A 116 -6.02 -38.54 -12.29
CA ALA A 116 -5.66 -39.89 -12.74
C ALA A 116 -6.10 -40.82 -11.61
N GLY A 117 -7.20 -41.55 -11.73
CA GLY A 117 -7.39 -42.55 -12.78
C GLY A 117 -7.01 -43.89 -12.16
N SER A 118 -7.95 -44.55 -11.51
CA SER A 118 -7.85 -45.96 -11.13
C SER A 118 -9.27 -46.51 -11.08
N GLY A 119 -9.84 -46.70 -12.28
CA GLY A 119 -11.01 -47.53 -12.48
C GLY A 119 -10.59 -48.80 -13.20
N GLY A 120 -11.06 -49.95 -12.69
CA GLY A 120 -11.22 -51.20 -13.43
C GLY A 120 -10.06 -52.16 -13.39
#